data_AF-A0A1H3S5M7-F1
#
_entry.id   AF-A0A1H3S5M7-F1
#
_cell.length_a   1.000
_cell.length_b   1.000
_cell.length_c   1.000
_cell.angle_alpha   90.00
_cell.angle_beta   90.00
_cell.angle_gamma   90.00
#
_symmetry.space_group_name_H-M   'P 1'
#
loop_
_entity.id
_entity.type
_entity.pdbx_description
1 polymer ?
#
loop_
_entity_poly.entity_id
_entity_poly.type
_entity_poly.pdbx_seq_one_letter_code
_entity_poly.pdbx_strand_id
1 'polypeptide(L)' 'MLILTRKANESIIIKDNIEIIVVGIEDGKVKLGIKAPKEIDIYRKEVYETIQNENKQAAATKPIHIDLLKDFFK' A
#
# COMPACT_ATOMS: atom_id res chain seq x y z
N MET A 1 -9.79 -8.35 14.20
CA MET A 1 -8.44 -8.80 13.80
C MET A 1 -8.39 -10.31 13.94
N LEU A 2 -8.09 -11.05 12.87
CA LEU A 2 -7.89 -12.49 12.89
C LEU A 2 -6.39 -12.79 12.91
N ILE A 3 -5.94 -13.67 13.80
CA ILE A 3 -4.51 -13.97 13.99
C ILE A 3 -4.28 -15.41 13.58
N LEU A 4 -3.37 -15.63 12.65
CA LEU A 4 -2.99 -16.95 12.15
C LEU A 4 -1.47 -17.06 12.18
N THR A 5 -0.96 -18.18 12.69
CA THR A 5 0.47 -18.49 12.67
C THR A 5 0.73 -19.44 11.51
N ARG A 6 1.66 -19.06 10.61
CA ARG A 6 2.08 -19.86 9.45
C ARG A 6 3.59 -20.11 9.50
N LYS A 7 4.00 -21.29 9.03
CA LYS A 7 5.42 -21.64 8.78
C LYS A 7 5.84 -21.21 7.38
N ALA A 8 7.14 -21.28 7.10
CA ALA A 8 7.64 -21.07 5.74
C ALA A 8 6.98 -22.05 4.75
N ASN A 9 6.68 -21.54 3.55
CA ASN A 9 5.91 -22.17 2.47
C ASN A 9 4.43 -22.43 2.75
N GLU A 10 3.88 -22.01 3.89
CA GLU A 10 2.43 -22.03 4.09
C GLU A 10 1.79 -20.75 3.55
N SER A 11 0.54 -20.87 3.08
CA SER A 11 -0.21 -19.75 2.53
C SER A 11 -1.55 -19.52 3.25
N ILE A 12 -2.06 -18.30 3.09
CA ILE A 12 -3.35 -17.83 3.58
C ILE A 12 -4.11 -17.32 2.37
N ILE A 13 -5.32 -17.82 2.17
CA ILE A 13 -6.20 -17.33 1.10
C ILE A 13 -7.22 -16.39 1.72
N ILE A 14 -7.33 -15.18 1.16
CA ILE A 14 -8.34 -14.19 1.51
C ILE A 14 -9.33 -14.13 0.37
N LYS A 15 -10.60 -14.44 0.68
CA LYS A 15 -11.64 -14.67 -0.32
C LYS A 15 -11.22 -15.83 -1.23
N ASP A 16 -11.20 -15.65 -2.54
CA ASP A 16 -10.83 -16.69 -3.52
C ASP A 16 -9.68 -16.27 -4.44
N ASN A 17 -9.27 -15.00 -4.39
CA ASN A 17 -8.41 -14.38 -5.40
C ASN A 17 -7.09 -13.83 -4.83
N ILE A 18 -6.96 -13.73 -3.51
CA ILE A 18 -5.78 -13.18 -2.84
C ILE A 18 -5.12 -14.30 -2.06
N GLU A 19 -3.89 -14.65 -2.42
CA GLU A 19 -3.08 -15.64 -1.72
C GLU A 19 -1.84 -14.95 -1.13
N ILE A 20 -1.66 -15.09 0.17
CA ILE A 20 -0.49 -14.60 0.90
C ILE A 20 0.35 -15.81 1.29
N ILE A 21 1.58 -15.88 0.78
CA ILE A 21 2.52 -16.99 0.98
C ILE A 21 3.65 -16.51 1.87
N VAL A 22 3.97 -17.27 2.92
CA VAL A 22 5.19 -17.04 3.70
C VAL A 22 6.36 -17.67 2.95
N VAL A 23 7.10 -16.89 2.17
CA VAL A 23 8.23 -17.37 1.36
C VAL A 23 9.39 -17.83 2.24
N GLY A 24 9.60 -17.17 3.37
CA GLY A 24 10.69 -17.51 4.28
C GLY A 24 10.72 -16.60 5.50
N ILE A 25 11.49 -17.02 6.50
CA ILE A 25 11.70 -16.28 7.74
C ILE A 25 13.21 -16.21 7.93
N GLU A 26 13.76 -15.00 7.94
CA GLU A 26 15.19 -14.73 8.09
C GLU A 26 15.36 -13.57 9.09
N ASP A 27 16.17 -13.77 10.14
CA ASP A 27 16.52 -12.74 11.12
C ASP A 27 15.33 -11.94 11.68
N GLY A 28 14.23 -12.64 11.99
CA GLY A 28 13.00 -12.02 12.50
C GLY A 28 12.19 -11.26 11.46
N LYS A 29 12.64 -11.20 10.20
CA LYS A 29 11.89 -10.69 9.05
C LYS A 29 11.20 -11.83 8.33
N VAL A 30 9.98 -11.56 7.86
CA VAL A 30 9.18 -12.51 7.10
C VAL A 30 9.11 -12.05 5.66
N LYS A 31 9.53 -12.90 4.73
CA LYS A 31 9.34 -12.69 3.30
C LYS A 31 7.91 -13.13 2.96
N LEU A 32 7.08 -12.17 2.54
CA LEU A 32 5.70 -12.42 2.13
C LEU A 32 5.60 -12.31 0.61
N GLY A 33 5.09 -13.36 -0.02
CA GLY A 33 4.62 -13.33 -1.40
C GLY A 33 3.13 -13.04 -1.40
N ILE A 34 2.67 -12.10 -2.22
CA ILE A 34 1.24 -11.79 -2.33
C ILE A 34 0.86 -11.98 -3.79
N LYS A 35 -0.10 -12.86 -4.04
CA LYS A 35 -0.66 -13.13 -5.36
C LYS A 35 -2.10 -12.62 -5.35
N ALA A 36 -2.38 -11.62 -6.15
CA ALA A 36 -3.71 -11.05 -6.32
C ALA A 36 -3.94 -10.73 -7.81
N PRO A 37 -5.20 -10.66 -8.27
CA PRO A 37 -5.52 -10.16 -9.61
C PRO A 37 -5.10 -8.70 -9.78
N LYS A 38 -4.87 -8.28 -11.03
CA LYS A 38 -4.35 -6.94 -11.39
C LYS A 38 -5.27 -5.78 -10.97
N GLU A 39 -6.53 -6.07 -10.74
CA GLU A 39 -7.52 -5.08 -10.26
C GLU A 39 -7.31 -4.70 -8.78
N ILE A 40 -6.52 -5.46 -8.03
CA ILE A 40 -6.25 -5.23 -6.61
C ILE A 40 -4.83 -4.70 -6.47
N ASP A 41 -4.73 -3.42 -6.12
CA ASP A 41 -3.45 -2.81 -5.83
C ASP A 41 -2.92 -3.27 -4.47
N ILE A 42 -1.62 -3.60 -4.44
CA ILE A 42 -0.92 -4.03 -3.23
C ILE A 42 0.12 -2.97 -2.87
N TYR A 43 -0.06 -2.36 -1.71
CA TYR A 43 0.85 -1.35 -1.19
C TYR A 43 1.43 -1.77 0.15
N ARG A 44 2.63 -1.25 0.45
CA ARG A 44 3.14 -1.26 1.82
C ARG A 44 2.36 -0.23 2.64
N LYS A 45 2.05 -0.57 3.89
CA LYS A 45 1.17 0.23 4.74
C LYS A 45 1.68 1.66 4.89
N GLU A 46 2.97 1.82 5.16
CA GLU A 46 3.61 3.12 5.36
C GLU A 46 3.50 4.01 4.13
N VAL A 47 3.68 3.45 2.93
CA VAL A 47 3.57 4.19 1.67
C VAL A 47 2.12 4.62 1.44
N TYR A 48 1.17 3.72 1.70
CA TYR A 48 -0.26 4.01 1.55
C TYR A 48 -0.72 5.13 2.49
N GLU A 49 -0.28 5.11 3.76
CA GLU A 49 -0.61 6.15 4.74
C GLU A 49 -0.04 7.51 4.35
N THR A 50 1.21 7.57 3.88
CA THR A 50 1.81 8.81 3.38
C THR A 50 1.03 9.38 2.19
N ILE A 51 0.71 8.56 1.19
CA ILE A 51 -0.07 9.00 0.01
C ILE A 51 -1.43 9.56 0.45
N GLN A 52 -2.11 8.88 1.38
CA GLN A 52 -3.42 9.34 1.85
C GLN A 52 -3.35 10.66 2.62
N ASN A 53 -2.33 10.84 3.45
CA ASN A 53 -2.15 12.08 4.19
C ASN A 53 -1.84 13.24 3.26
N GLU A 54 -1.04 13.02 2.21
CA GLU A 54 -0.63 14.07 1.30
C GLU A 54 -1.79 14.48 0.39
N ASN A 55 -2.60 13.52 -0.04
CA ASN A 55 -3.84 13.80 -0.75
C ASN A 55 -4.82 14.61 0.12
N LYS A 56 -4.93 14.31 1.41
CA LYS A 56 -5.76 15.10 2.34
C LYS A 56 -5.23 16.52 2.52
N GLN A 57 -3.91 16.69 2.65
CA GLN A 57 -3.28 18.01 2.76
C GLN A 57 -3.48 18.85 1.50
N ALA A 58 -3.31 18.24 0.31
CA ALA A 58 -3.55 18.90 -0.97
C ALA A 58 -5.02 19.33 -1.10
N ALA A 59 -5.97 18.47 -0.73
CA ALA A 59 -7.40 18.78 -0.77
C ALA A 59 -7.83 19.84 0.28
N ALA A 60 -7.12 19.92 1.40
CA ALA A 60 -7.37 20.92 2.46
C ALA A 60 -6.76 22.30 2.16
N THR A 61 -5.92 22.41 1.12
CA THR A 61 -5.32 23.68 0.72
C THR A 61 -6.39 24.55 0.05
N LYS A 62 -6.54 25.81 0.51
CA LYS A 62 -7.45 26.80 -0.10
C LYS A 62 -7.18 26.88 -1.61
N PRO A 63 -8.21 27.10 -2.47
CA PRO A 63 -8.02 27.19 -3.90
C PRO A 63 -6.96 28.26 -4.20
N ILE A 64 -5.77 27.81 -4.59
CA ILE A 64 -4.70 28.67 -5.08
C ILE A 64 -5.20 29.18 -6.43
N HIS A 65 -5.20 30.51 -6.62
CA HIS A 65 -5.45 31.09 -7.94
C HIS A 65 -4.38 30.54 -8.88
N ILE A 66 -4.76 29.57 -9.72
CA ILE A 66 -3.87 28.85 -10.64
C ILE A 66 -3.18 29.85 -11.59
N ASP A 67 -3.79 31.01 -11.78
CA ASP A 67 -3.24 32.12 -12.56
C ASP A 67 -1.93 32.69 -12.01
N LEU A 68 -1.70 32.66 -10.68
CA LEU A 68 -0.45 33.12 -10.06
C LEU A 68 0.75 32.19 -10.36
N LEU A 69 0.50 30.94 -10.73
CA LEU A 69 1.56 29.97 -11.07
C LEU A 69 2.02 30.10 -12.53
N LYS A 70 1.19 30.64 -13.43
CA LYS A 70 1.55 30.81 -14.85
C LYS A 70 2.72 31.78 -15.06
N ASP A 71 2.85 32.76 -14.17
CA ASP A 71 3.92 33.76 -14.24
C ASP A 71 5.26 33.24 -13.69
N PHE A 72 5.26 32.13 -12.94
CA PHE A 72 6.48 31.52 -12.38
C PHE A 72 7.17 30.53 -13.33
N PHE A 73 6.48 30.03 -14.34
CA PHE A 73 7.01 29.05 -15.32
C PHE A 73 7.32 29.68 -16.69
N LYS A 74 7.48 31.01 -16.74
CA LYS A 74 7.79 31.76 -17.95
C LYS A 74 9.25 32.17 -18.02
#